data_AF-A0A531M5X6-F1
#
_entry.id   AF-A0A531M5X6-F1
#
_cell.length_a   1.000
_cell.length_b   1.000
_cell.length_c   1.000
_cell.angle_alpha   90.00
_cell.angle_beta   90.00
_cell.angle_gamma   90.00
#
_symmetry.space_group_name_H-M   'P 1'
#
loop_
_entity.id
_entity.type
_entity.pdbx_description
1 polymer ?
#
loop_
_entity_poly.entity_id
_entity_poly.type
_entity_poly.pdbx_seq_one_letter_code
_entity_poly.pdbx_strand_id
1 'polypeptide(L)'
;RQTLSREAWISAARKVLEKHGIGEVKIDRLAKQFKVTRGSFYFHFTSLADLRDGLLQEWRDINCQPFWAMREILDIDGLQFFTDIVHVWVDEAPFSPLLDLAVRDWSRTSKKLAREVKDIDDLRIELLIRSFRAMGYPEDESLVRARITYFHQIGQYALSFKEDPAVRRSYQPLFGEVLL
;
A
#
# COMPACT_ATOMS: atom_id res chain seq x y z
N ARG A 1 34.48 -2.43 0.98
CA ARG A 1 33.67 -1.29 0.47
C ARG A 1 32.35 -1.88 0.00
N GLN A 2 31.24 -1.61 0.70
CA GLN A 2 29.93 -2.06 0.25
C GLN A 2 29.49 -1.09 -0.86
N THR A 3 29.42 -1.57 -2.10
CA THR A 3 28.88 -0.79 -3.21
C THR A 3 27.39 -0.60 -2.92
N LEU A 4 26.93 0.65 -2.81
CA LEU A 4 25.49 0.91 -2.66
C LEU A 4 24.80 0.40 -3.92
N SER A 5 23.75 -0.40 -3.77
CA SER A 5 22.95 -0.88 -4.90
C SER A 5 21.79 0.10 -5.18
N ARG A 6 21.16 -0.03 -6.35
CA ARG A 6 19.96 0.76 -6.68
C ARG A 6 18.86 0.57 -5.63
N GLU A 7 18.69 -0.66 -5.17
CA GLU A 7 17.71 -1.08 -4.15
C GLU A 7 18.01 -0.45 -2.79
N ALA A 8 19.28 -0.32 -2.41
CA ALA A 8 19.67 0.35 -1.18
C ALA A 8 19.23 1.82 -1.17
N TRP A 9 19.40 2.52 -2.29
CA TRP A 9 18.93 3.90 -2.46
C TRP A 9 17.41 4.02 -2.41
N ILE A 10 16.68 3.11 -3.06
CA ILE A 10 15.20 3.08 -3.01
C ILE A 10 14.73 2.82 -1.57
N SER A 11 15.29 1.83 -0.89
CA SER A 11 14.94 1.50 0.50
C SER A 11 15.17 2.69 1.45
N ALA A 12 16.29 3.42 1.29
CA ALA A 12 16.52 4.62 2.08
C ALA A 12 15.54 5.75 1.71
N ALA A 13 15.25 5.95 0.43
CA ALA A 13 14.29 6.93 -0.05
C ALA A 13 12.86 6.62 0.44
N ARG A 14 12.48 5.34 0.50
CA ARG A 14 11.21 4.86 1.04
C ARG A 14 11.06 5.23 2.50
N LYS A 15 12.08 4.98 3.33
CA LYS A 15 12.07 5.40 4.75
C LYS A 15 11.90 6.91 4.91
N VAL A 16 12.49 7.70 4.00
CA VAL A 16 12.30 9.16 4.00
C VAL A 16 10.88 9.53 3.56
N LEU A 17 10.33 8.89 2.52
CA LEU A 17 8.98 9.09 2.03
C LEU A 17 7.94 8.80 3.12
N GLU A 18 8.02 7.63 3.76
CA GLU A 18 7.10 7.20 4.82
C GLU A 18 7.11 8.13 6.04
N LYS A 19 8.29 8.66 6.39
CA LYS A 19 8.46 9.47 7.61
C LYS A 19 8.26 10.97 7.40
N HIS A 20 8.58 11.48 6.22
CA HIS A 20 8.73 12.91 5.97
C HIS A 20 8.04 13.40 4.68
N GLY A 21 7.46 12.48 3.90
CA GLY A 21 6.80 12.79 2.65
C GLY A 21 7.75 13.02 1.48
N ILE A 22 7.16 13.08 0.28
CA ILE A 22 7.89 13.15 -0.99
C ILE A 22 8.78 14.40 -1.13
N GLY A 23 8.38 15.51 -0.50
CA GLY A 23 9.13 16.76 -0.52
C GLY A 23 10.52 16.63 0.07
N GLU A 24 10.73 15.66 0.96
CA GLU A 24 12.00 15.42 1.65
C GLU A 24 12.88 14.34 1.01
N VAL A 25 12.38 13.64 -0.01
CA VAL A 25 13.18 12.73 -0.82
C VAL A 25 14.09 13.54 -1.75
N LYS A 26 15.31 13.82 -1.26
CA LYS A 26 16.33 14.65 -1.94
C LYS A 26 17.65 13.90 -2.04
N ILE A 27 18.34 14.06 -3.17
CA ILE A 27 19.63 13.38 -3.43
C ILE A 27 20.65 13.69 -2.34
N ASP A 28 20.82 14.97 -1.97
CA ASP A 28 21.84 15.38 -1.00
C ASP A 28 21.57 14.81 0.40
N ARG A 29 20.29 14.68 0.78
CA ARG A 29 19.89 14.07 2.05
C ARG A 29 20.24 12.58 2.08
N LEU A 30 19.93 11.86 1.01
CA LEU A 30 20.23 10.44 0.88
C LEU A 30 21.75 10.18 0.80
N ALA A 31 22.48 10.97 0.02
CA ALA A 31 23.93 10.87 -0.07
C ALA A 31 24.62 11.11 1.29
N LYS A 32 24.15 12.10 2.06
CA LYS A 32 24.63 12.36 3.42
C LYS A 32 24.35 11.18 4.36
N GLN A 33 23.17 10.57 4.28
CA GLN A 33 22.81 9.38 5.07
C GLN A 33 23.76 8.21 4.77
N PHE A 34 24.12 8.02 3.51
CA PHE A 34 25.05 6.98 3.08
C PHE A 34 26.54 7.34 3.27
N LYS A 35 26.85 8.58 3.68
CA LYS A 35 28.23 9.11 3.76
C LYS A 35 28.98 9.01 2.42
N VAL A 36 28.28 9.25 1.31
CA VAL A 36 28.84 9.26 -0.05
C VAL A 36 28.63 10.62 -0.72
N THR A 37 29.31 10.84 -1.85
CA THR A 37 29.10 12.06 -2.64
C THR A 37 27.82 11.95 -3.47
N ARG A 38 27.28 13.10 -3.88
CA ARG A 38 26.18 13.18 -4.85
C ARG A 38 26.50 12.44 -6.16
N GLY A 39 27.76 12.43 -6.58
CA GLY A 39 28.21 11.69 -7.77
C GLY A 39 27.92 10.19 -7.69
N SER A 40 27.97 9.60 -6.48
CA SER A 40 27.66 8.18 -6.28
C SER A 40 26.23 7.81 -6.67
N PHE A 41 25.28 8.74 -6.55
CA PHE A 41 23.88 8.52 -6.90
C PHE A 41 23.69 8.31 -8.40
N TYR A 42 24.41 9.09 -9.22
CA TYR A 42 24.23 9.11 -10.67
C TYR A 42 24.77 7.85 -11.38
N PHE A 43 25.48 6.98 -10.68
CA PHE A 43 25.78 5.63 -11.19
C PHE A 43 24.56 4.69 -11.19
N HIS A 44 23.52 5.01 -10.41
CA HIS A 44 22.34 4.16 -10.24
C HIS A 44 21.05 4.76 -10.78
N PHE A 45 20.98 6.10 -10.84
CA PHE A 45 19.79 6.82 -11.30
C PHE A 45 20.20 7.97 -12.20
N THR A 46 19.41 8.18 -13.25
CA THR A 46 19.61 9.30 -14.18
C THR A 46 19.13 10.63 -13.59
N SER A 47 18.18 10.59 -12.65
CA SER A 47 17.59 11.78 -12.05
C SER A 47 16.88 11.48 -10.72
N LEU A 48 16.42 12.53 -10.02
CA LEU A 48 15.53 12.35 -8.88
C LEU A 48 14.16 11.78 -9.31
N ALA A 49 13.72 12.03 -10.55
CA ALA A 49 12.49 11.46 -11.07
C ALA A 49 12.59 9.93 -11.23
N ASP A 50 13.74 9.42 -11.69
CA ASP A 50 14.01 7.98 -11.80
C ASP A 50 13.97 7.28 -10.42
N LEU A 51 14.53 7.90 -9.38
CA LEU A 51 14.39 7.40 -8.00
C LEU A 51 12.92 7.38 -7.55
N ARG A 52 12.17 8.44 -7.86
CA ARG A 52 10.74 8.57 -7.53
C ARG A 52 9.91 7.51 -8.24
N ASP A 53 10.19 7.24 -9.51
CA ASP A 53 9.55 6.18 -10.27
C ASP A 53 9.88 4.80 -9.67
N GLY A 54 11.10 4.60 -9.18
CA GLY A 54 11.48 3.42 -8.40
C GLY A 54 10.65 3.23 -7.12
N LEU A 55 10.37 4.31 -6.38
CA LEU A 55 9.49 4.26 -5.21
C LEU A 55 8.05 3.90 -5.56
N LEU A 56 7.52 4.49 -6.64
CA LEU A 56 6.19 4.15 -7.12
C LEU A 56 6.12 2.70 -7.62
N GLN A 57 7.19 2.19 -8.22
CA GLN A 57 7.26 0.79 -8.60
C GLN A 57 7.20 -0.14 -7.39
N GLU A 58 7.96 0.16 -6.33
CA GLU A 58 7.89 -0.61 -5.09
C GLU A 58 6.48 -0.59 -4.48
N TRP A 59 5.80 0.56 -4.46
CA TRP A 59 4.41 0.64 -4.03
C TRP A 59 3.46 -0.18 -4.92
N ARG A 60 3.61 -0.14 -6.25
CA ARG A 60 2.83 -0.99 -7.15
C ARG A 60 3.03 -2.46 -6.79
N ASP A 61 4.27 -2.88 -6.62
CA ASP A 61 4.62 -4.28 -6.41
C ASP A 61 4.08 -4.82 -5.08
N ILE A 62 4.16 -4.05 -4.00
CA ILE A 62 3.83 -4.57 -2.67
C ILE A 62 2.44 -4.17 -2.16
N ASN A 63 1.92 -3.03 -2.59
CA ASN A 63 0.61 -2.53 -2.15
C ASN A 63 -0.50 -2.70 -3.19
N CYS A 64 -0.17 -2.90 -4.47
CA CYS A 64 -1.18 -2.99 -5.54
C CYS A 64 -1.27 -4.38 -6.17
N GLN A 65 -0.14 -4.98 -6.57
CA GLN A 65 -0.12 -6.27 -7.27
C GLN A 65 -0.87 -7.40 -6.57
N PRO A 66 -0.84 -7.55 -5.23
CA PRO A 66 -1.63 -8.59 -4.56
C PRO A 66 -3.13 -8.50 -4.88
N PHE A 67 -3.70 -7.29 -4.96
CA PHE A 67 -5.10 -7.08 -5.29
C PHE A 67 -5.37 -7.28 -6.79
N TRP A 68 -4.45 -6.85 -7.66
CA TRP A 68 -4.55 -7.13 -9.10
C TRP A 68 -4.55 -8.63 -9.39
N ALA A 69 -3.73 -9.41 -8.67
CA ALA A 69 -3.72 -10.86 -8.80
C ALA A 69 -5.05 -11.49 -8.37
N MET A 70 -5.69 -10.99 -7.31
CA MET A 70 -7.02 -11.44 -6.87
C MET A 70 -8.12 -11.15 -7.89
N ARG A 71 -7.97 -10.10 -8.70
CA ARG A 71 -8.96 -9.74 -9.73
C ARG A 71 -9.17 -10.88 -10.73
N GLU A 72 -8.10 -11.58 -11.09
CA GLU A 72 -8.09 -12.63 -12.10
C GLU A 72 -8.72 -13.96 -11.62
N ILE A 73 -8.99 -14.11 -10.33
CA ILE A 73 -9.65 -15.30 -9.75
C ILE A 73 -11.13 -15.20 -10.06
N LEU A 74 -11.73 -16.14 -10.78
CA LEU A 74 -13.15 -16.06 -11.19
C LEU A 74 -14.10 -16.84 -10.27
N ASP A 75 -13.70 -18.05 -9.89
CA ASP A 75 -14.47 -18.92 -8.98
C ASP A 75 -13.97 -18.71 -7.55
N ILE A 76 -14.86 -18.26 -6.67
CA ILE A 76 -14.50 -17.83 -5.31
C ILE A 76 -15.47 -18.39 -4.27
N ASP A 77 -14.92 -18.91 -3.18
CA ASP A 77 -15.65 -18.98 -1.91
C ASP A 77 -15.63 -17.60 -1.28
N GLY A 78 -16.81 -17.01 -1.04
CA GLY A 78 -16.91 -15.61 -0.63
C GLY A 78 -16.20 -15.32 0.69
N LEU A 79 -16.32 -16.21 1.68
CA LEU A 79 -15.72 -16.05 3.00
C LEU A 79 -14.20 -16.17 2.95
N GLN A 80 -13.67 -17.17 2.24
CA GLN A 80 -12.24 -17.32 2.02
C GLN A 80 -11.67 -16.13 1.26
N PHE A 81 -12.34 -15.67 0.20
CA PHE A 81 -11.89 -14.54 -0.61
C PHE A 81 -11.85 -13.23 0.19
N PHE A 82 -12.85 -12.98 1.04
CA PHE A 82 -12.81 -11.85 1.99
C PHE A 82 -11.63 -11.97 2.96
N THR A 83 -11.41 -13.17 3.51
CA THR A 83 -10.34 -13.44 4.45
C THR A 83 -8.96 -13.20 3.80
N ASP A 84 -8.77 -13.62 2.56
CA ASP A 84 -7.54 -13.40 1.80
C ASP A 84 -7.28 -11.91 1.55
N ILE A 85 -8.32 -11.13 1.20
CA ILE A 85 -8.20 -9.67 1.04
C ILE A 85 -7.75 -9.01 2.36
N VAL A 86 -8.36 -9.41 3.48
CA VAL A 86 -8.03 -8.87 4.81
C VAL A 86 -6.61 -9.26 5.24
N HIS A 87 -6.17 -10.49 4.95
CA HIS A 87 -4.80 -10.93 5.26
C HIS A 87 -3.74 -10.05 4.60
N VAL A 88 -3.94 -9.63 3.34
CA VAL A 88 -3.01 -8.71 2.68
C VAL A 88 -2.79 -7.43 3.50
N TRP A 89 -3.83 -6.91 4.16
CA TRP A 89 -3.73 -5.70 4.98
C TRP A 89 -3.19 -5.93 6.39
N VAL A 90 -3.50 -7.08 7.00
CA VAL A 90 -3.19 -7.39 8.40
C VAL A 90 -1.77 -7.95 8.55
N ASP A 91 -1.32 -8.78 7.61
CA ASP A 91 -0.01 -9.41 7.70
C ASP A 91 1.13 -8.41 7.47
N GLU A 92 0.84 -7.29 6.80
CA GLU A 92 1.80 -6.23 6.48
C GLU A 92 3.08 -6.77 5.82
N ALA A 93 2.92 -7.86 5.06
CA ALA A 93 3.97 -8.56 4.34
C ALA A 93 3.38 -9.20 3.07
N PRO A 94 3.67 -8.69 1.87
CA PRO A 94 4.58 -7.57 1.56
C PRO A 94 3.94 -6.18 1.72
N PHE A 95 2.63 -6.09 1.97
CA PHE A 95 1.89 -4.83 2.03
C PHE A 95 2.45 -3.87 3.09
N SER A 96 2.54 -2.58 2.77
CA SER A 96 3.00 -1.57 3.72
C SER A 96 1.99 -0.44 3.90
N PRO A 97 1.35 -0.32 5.07
CA PRO A 97 0.40 0.76 5.34
C PRO A 97 1.01 2.15 5.22
N LEU A 98 2.24 2.31 5.72
CA LEU A 98 2.95 3.60 5.70
C LEU A 98 3.31 4.03 4.28
N LEU A 99 3.71 3.08 3.41
CA LEU A 99 3.99 3.39 2.01
C LEU A 99 2.71 3.77 1.27
N ASP A 100 1.61 3.02 1.46
CA ASP A 100 0.31 3.31 0.82
C ASP A 100 -0.18 4.71 1.21
N LEU A 101 -0.07 5.08 2.49
CA LEU A 101 -0.44 6.41 2.98
C LEU A 101 0.46 7.50 2.41
N ALA A 102 1.78 7.30 2.39
CA ALA A 102 2.72 8.30 1.87
C ALA A 102 2.54 8.53 0.36
N VAL A 103 2.21 7.49 -0.41
CA VAL A 103 1.87 7.61 -1.83
C VAL A 103 0.54 8.32 -2.03
N ARG A 104 -0.46 8.05 -1.19
CA ARG A 104 -1.74 8.77 -1.20
C ARG A 104 -1.55 10.27 -0.95
N ASP A 105 -0.70 10.66 0.00
CA ASP A 105 -0.37 12.05 0.26
C ASP A 105 0.40 12.68 -0.91
N TRP A 106 1.38 11.96 -1.48
CA TRP A 106 2.10 12.40 -2.66
C TRP A 106 1.15 12.64 -3.85
N SER A 107 0.14 11.79 -4.03
CA SER A 107 -0.82 11.87 -5.15
C SER A 107 -1.54 13.22 -5.24
N ARG A 108 -1.70 13.95 -4.11
CA ARG A 108 -2.32 15.28 -4.05
C ARG A 108 -1.62 16.31 -4.97
N THR A 109 -0.35 16.07 -5.30
CA THR A 109 0.46 16.95 -6.16
C THR A 109 0.61 16.45 -7.60
N SER A 110 0.05 15.28 -7.94
CA SER A 110 0.20 14.66 -9.26
C SER A 110 -1.12 14.05 -9.74
N LYS A 111 -1.71 14.66 -10.78
CA LYS A 111 -2.96 14.16 -11.38
C LYS A 111 -2.84 12.71 -11.88
N LYS A 112 -1.68 12.32 -12.39
CA LYS A 112 -1.43 10.95 -12.88
C LYS A 112 -1.46 9.96 -11.71
N LEU A 113 -0.74 10.26 -10.63
CA LEU A 113 -0.68 9.40 -9.46
C LEU A 113 -2.02 9.36 -8.71
N ALA A 114 -2.76 10.47 -8.67
CA ALA A 114 -4.10 10.52 -8.08
C ALA A 114 -5.09 9.58 -8.79
N ARG A 115 -4.98 9.43 -10.12
CA ARG A 115 -5.77 8.45 -10.87
C ARG A 115 -5.37 7.03 -10.49
N GLU A 116 -4.08 6.76 -10.45
CA GLU A 116 -3.56 5.43 -10.10
C GLU A 116 -3.96 4.99 -8.68
N VAL A 117 -3.91 5.92 -7.71
CA VAL A 117 -4.42 5.69 -6.34
C VAL A 117 -5.93 5.42 -6.37
N LYS A 118 -6.69 6.17 -7.16
CA LYS A 118 -8.14 5.93 -7.31
C LYS A 118 -8.41 4.54 -7.90
N ASP A 119 -7.67 4.13 -8.93
CA ASP A 119 -7.88 2.85 -9.61
C ASP A 119 -7.66 1.67 -8.65
N ILE A 120 -6.63 1.72 -7.79
CA ILE A 120 -6.42 0.67 -6.79
C ILE A 120 -7.46 0.71 -5.67
N ASP A 121 -7.97 1.88 -5.30
CA ASP A 121 -9.04 2.00 -4.30
C ASP A 121 -10.35 1.41 -4.83
N ASP A 122 -10.72 1.74 -6.07
CA ASP A 122 -11.88 1.18 -6.75
C ASP A 122 -11.76 -0.35 -6.84
N LEU A 123 -10.59 -0.87 -7.21
CA LEU A 123 -10.34 -2.32 -7.26
C LEU A 123 -10.53 -2.99 -5.89
N ARG A 124 -9.93 -2.43 -4.83
CA ARG A 124 -10.05 -3.01 -3.47
C ARG A 124 -11.51 -3.07 -3.03
N ILE A 125 -12.32 -2.06 -3.35
CA ILE A 125 -13.77 -2.06 -3.11
C ILE A 125 -14.48 -3.11 -3.98
N GLU A 126 -14.15 -3.20 -5.27
CA GLU A 126 -14.72 -4.20 -6.20
C GLU A 126 -14.49 -5.63 -5.70
N LEU A 127 -13.28 -5.96 -5.25
CA LEU A 127 -12.95 -7.29 -4.71
C LEU A 127 -13.78 -7.63 -3.47
N LEU A 128 -13.98 -6.67 -2.57
CA LEU A 128 -14.86 -6.83 -1.41
C LEU A 128 -16.33 -6.99 -1.82
N ILE A 129 -16.83 -6.24 -2.80
CA ILE A 129 -18.19 -6.44 -3.31
C ILE A 129 -18.35 -7.87 -3.83
N ARG A 130 -17.35 -8.38 -4.56
CA ARG A 130 -17.36 -9.75 -5.08
C ARG A 130 -17.40 -10.78 -3.97
N SER A 131 -16.63 -10.61 -2.90
CA SER A 131 -16.66 -11.54 -1.76
C SER A 131 -18.04 -11.56 -1.10
N PHE A 132 -18.62 -10.39 -0.78
CA PHE A 132 -19.94 -10.31 -0.14
C PHE A 132 -21.07 -10.85 -1.03
N ARG A 133 -21.04 -10.59 -2.34
CA ARG A 133 -22.01 -11.18 -3.28
C ARG A 133 -21.91 -12.70 -3.32
N ALA A 134 -20.68 -13.25 -3.29
CA ALA A 134 -20.46 -14.70 -3.26
C ALA A 134 -20.94 -15.35 -1.95
N MET A 135 -21.04 -14.58 -0.85
CA MET A 135 -21.67 -15.03 0.40
C MET A 135 -23.21 -14.94 0.38
N GLY A 136 -23.81 -14.40 -0.69
CA GLY A 136 -25.27 -14.31 -0.87
C GLY A 136 -25.91 -12.99 -0.48
N TYR A 137 -25.13 -11.95 -0.16
CA TYR A 137 -25.67 -10.62 0.14
C TYR A 137 -26.23 -9.93 -1.12
N PRO A 138 -27.31 -9.14 -1.01
CA PRO A 138 -27.81 -8.29 -2.09
C PRO A 138 -26.77 -7.27 -2.58
N GLU A 139 -26.97 -6.73 -3.78
CA GLU A 139 -26.03 -5.81 -4.41
C GLU A 139 -25.75 -4.54 -3.58
N ASP A 140 -26.80 -3.85 -3.13
CA ASP A 140 -26.66 -2.63 -2.33
C ASP A 140 -26.00 -2.91 -0.97
N GLU A 141 -26.36 -4.02 -0.33
CA GLU A 141 -25.78 -4.42 0.94
C GLU A 141 -24.28 -4.77 0.79
N SER A 142 -23.92 -5.50 -0.27
CA SER A 142 -22.53 -5.83 -0.59
C SER A 142 -21.67 -4.58 -0.79
N LEU A 143 -22.21 -3.57 -1.48
CA LEU A 143 -21.53 -2.29 -1.66
C LEU A 143 -21.32 -1.54 -0.34
N VAL A 144 -22.34 -1.50 0.52
CA VAL A 144 -22.24 -0.85 1.83
C VAL A 144 -21.23 -1.56 2.72
N ARG A 145 -21.27 -2.89 2.80
CA ARG A 145 -20.30 -3.70 3.55
C ARG A 145 -18.87 -3.49 3.06
N ALA A 146 -18.65 -3.56 1.74
CA ALA A 146 -17.36 -3.30 1.13
C ALA A 146 -16.80 -1.92 1.49
N ARG A 147 -17.63 -0.88 1.44
CA ARG A 147 -17.24 0.48 1.85
C ARG A 147 -16.91 0.57 3.33
N ILE A 148 -17.71 -0.05 4.21
CA ILE A 148 -17.43 -0.06 5.65
C ILE A 148 -16.09 -0.74 5.92
N THR A 149 -15.86 -1.94 5.40
CA THR A 149 -14.59 -2.67 5.56
C THR A 149 -13.41 -1.84 5.06
N TYR A 150 -13.49 -1.33 3.82
CA TYR A 150 -12.39 -0.61 3.20
C TYR A 150 -12.10 0.73 3.90
N PHE A 151 -13.12 1.54 4.20
CA PHE A 151 -12.92 2.83 4.85
C PHE A 151 -12.52 2.72 6.32
N HIS A 152 -12.97 1.69 7.03
CA HIS A 152 -12.42 1.34 8.33
C HIS A 152 -10.91 1.10 8.21
N GLN A 153 -10.49 0.26 7.27
CA GLN A 153 -9.09 -0.10 7.10
C GLN A 153 -8.21 1.11 6.76
N ILE A 154 -8.63 1.91 5.78
CA ILE A 154 -7.92 3.14 5.40
C ILE A 154 -7.94 4.15 6.56
N GLY A 155 -9.04 4.23 7.30
CA GLY A 155 -9.18 5.10 8.47
C GLY A 155 -8.14 4.78 9.56
N GLN A 156 -7.90 3.50 9.84
CA GLN A 156 -6.85 3.09 10.78
C GLN A 156 -5.47 3.61 10.36
N TYR A 157 -5.14 3.49 9.07
CA TYR A 157 -3.87 3.95 8.54
C TYR A 157 -3.77 5.48 8.55
N ALA A 158 -4.80 6.18 8.07
CA ALA A 158 -4.81 7.63 7.94
C ALA A 158 -4.74 8.35 9.28
N LEU A 159 -5.37 7.77 10.32
CA LEU A 159 -5.29 8.29 11.69
C LEU A 159 -3.98 7.93 12.39
N SER A 160 -3.07 7.20 11.73
CA SER A 160 -1.86 6.64 12.34
C SER A 160 -2.19 5.91 13.65
N PHE A 161 -3.32 5.19 13.67
CA PHE A 161 -3.77 4.48 14.86
C PHE A 161 -2.72 3.43 15.22
N LYS A 162 -2.16 3.55 16.43
CA LYS A 162 -1.12 2.65 16.91
C LYS A 162 -1.74 1.59 17.80
N GLU A 163 -1.74 0.37 17.30
CA GLU A 163 -2.06 -0.83 18.05
C GLU A 163 -0.88 -1.79 17.94
N ASP A 164 -0.67 -2.57 19.00
CA ASP A 164 0.31 -3.64 18.95
C ASP A 164 -0.10 -4.65 17.84
N PRO A 165 0.79 -5.01 16.89
CA PRO A 165 0.45 -5.93 15.81
C PRO A 165 -0.05 -7.30 16.27
N ALA A 166 0.33 -7.78 17.46
CA ALA A 166 -0.19 -9.01 18.04
C ALA A 166 -1.62 -8.84 18.54
N VAL A 167 -1.93 -7.68 19.16
CA VAL A 167 -3.30 -7.33 19.57
C VAL A 167 -4.20 -7.19 18.34
N ARG A 168 -3.77 -6.45 17.32
CA ARG A 168 -4.52 -6.28 16.08
C ARG A 168 -4.85 -7.62 15.41
N ARG A 169 -3.86 -8.51 15.32
CA ARG A 169 -4.07 -9.88 14.80
C ARG A 169 -5.04 -10.70 15.65
N SER A 170 -5.02 -10.55 16.97
CA SER A 170 -5.94 -11.25 17.86
C SER A 170 -7.42 -10.85 17.64
N TYR A 171 -7.67 -9.63 17.18
CA TYR A 171 -9.02 -9.15 16.86
C TYR A 171 -9.48 -9.47 15.44
N GLN A 172 -8.60 -9.97 14.57
CA GLN A 172 -8.94 -10.25 13.18
C GLN A 172 -10.19 -11.16 13.02
N PRO A 173 -10.37 -12.24 13.81
CA PRO A 173 -11.60 -13.05 13.73
C PRO A 173 -12.85 -12.25 14.08
N LEU A 174 -12.79 -11.40 15.11
CA LEU A 174 -13.92 -10.56 15.53
C LEU A 174 -14.24 -9.47 14.51
N PHE A 175 -13.23 -8.87 13.87
CA PHE A 175 -13.45 -7.96 12.75
C PHE A 175 -14.13 -8.68 11.59
N GLY A 176 -13.76 -9.94 11.32
CA GLY A 176 -14.47 -10.81 10.39
C GLY A 176 -15.95 -10.92 10.77
N GLU A 177 -16.27 -11.37 11.98
CA GLU A 177 -17.66 -11.52 12.44
C GLU A 177 -18.49 -10.24 12.38
N VAL A 178 -17.90 -9.07 12.69
CA VAL A 178 -18.60 -7.78 12.74
C VAL A 178 -18.76 -7.15 11.35
N LEU A 179 -17.80 -7.36 10.45
CA LEU A 179 -17.83 -6.78 9.10
C LEU A 179 -18.55 -7.68 8.09
N LEU A 180 -18.60 -9.00 8.37
CA LEU A 180 -19.40 -9.98 7.63
C LEU A 180 -20.89 -9.82 7.88
#